data_AF-A0A833YEU8-F1
#
_entry.id   AF-A0A833YEU8-F1
#
_cell.length_a   1.000
_cell.length_b   1.000
_cell.length_c   1.000
_cell.angle_alpha   90.00
_cell.angle_beta   90.00
_cell.angle_gamma   90.00
#
_symmetry.space_group_name_H-M   'P 1'
#
loop_
_entity.id
_entity.type
_entity.pdbx_description
1 polymer ?
#
loop_
_entity_poly.entity_id
_entity_poly.type
_entity_poly.pdbx_seq_one_letter_code
_entity_poly.pdbx_strand_id
1 'polypeptide(L)'
;MTVKKRHRSHPGVFHCCTFCSSGGQKTARCACGGTMPGGYLGCGHGHKGHPGRPHWSCCGKFTEKSECTWAGGQNAARSLLRTVAL
;
A
#
# COMPACT_ATOMS: atom_id res chain seq x y z
N MET A 1 -1.91 33.89 6.76
CA MET A 1 -0.99 32.94 6.10
C MET A 1 -1.74 31.64 5.87
N THR A 2 -2.23 31.37 4.65
CA THR A 2 -2.85 30.09 4.30
C THR A 2 -1.73 29.09 4.01
N VAL A 3 -1.52 28.14 4.92
CA VAL A 3 -0.54 27.07 4.71
C VAL A 3 -1.03 26.22 3.54
N LYS A 4 -0.39 26.36 2.37
CA LYS A 4 -0.63 25.50 1.21
C LYS A 4 -0.47 24.05 1.68
N LYS A 5 -1.53 23.23 1.59
CA LYS A 5 -1.45 21.81 1.96
C LYS A 5 -0.26 21.21 1.20
N ARG A 6 0.68 20.63 1.93
CA ARG A 6 1.84 19.96 1.31
C ARG A 6 1.29 18.81 0.46
N HIS A 7 1.67 18.79 -0.82
CA HIS A 7 1.35 17.71 -1.75
C HIS A 7 1.81 16.38 -1.12
N ARG A 8 0.89 15.45 -0.87
CA ARG A 8 1.23 14.18 -0.22
C ARG A 8 1.74 13.19 -1.26
N SER A 9 3.04 12.94 -1.26
CA SER A 9 3.63 11.87 -2.05
C SER A 9 3.17 10.49 -1.55
N HIS A 10 3.13 9.52 -2.46
CA HIS A 10 2.79 8.14 -2.12
C HIS A 10 4.00 7.46 -1.44
N PRO A 11 3.83 6.86 -0.25
CA PRO A 11 4.87 6.04 0.38
C PRO A 11 4.92 4.60 -0.18
N GLY A 12 3.97 4.24 -1.04
CA GLY A 12 3.89 2.92 -1.67
C GLY A 12 4.57 2.88 -3.03
N VAL A 13 4.32 1.80 -3.78
CA VAL A 13 4.77 1.64 -5.17
C VAL A 13 3.56 1.65 -6.10
N PHE A 14 3.74 2.14 -7.32
CA PHE A 14 2.74 2.06 -8.38
C PHE A 14 2.95 0.75 -9.14
N HIS A 15 2.01 -0.19 -9.02
CA HIS A 15 2.17 -1.53 -9.56
C HIS A 15 0.92 -2.07 -10.24
N CYS A 16 1.07 -3.13 -11.03
CA CYS A 16 -0.05 -3.88 -11.59
C CYS A 16 -0.77 -4.74 -10.53
N CYS A 17 -0.02 -5.41 -9.65
CA CYS A 17 -0.53 -6.12 -8.48
C CYS A 17 0.59 -6.33 -7.44
N THR A 18 0.20 -6.69 -6.22
CA THR A 18 1.17 -6.93 -5.14
C THR A 18 2.00 -8.18 -5.43
N PHE A 19 1.37 -9.26 -5.89
CA PHE A 19 2.04 -10.54 -6.13
C PHE A 19 3.25 -10.42 -7.08
N CYS A 20 3.07 -9.82 -8.26
CA CYS A 20 4.15 -9.68 -9.23
C CYS A 20 5.26 -8.76 -8.71
N SER A 21 4.91 -7.63 -8.09
CA SER A 21 5.89 -6.64 -7.64
C SER A 21 6.66 -7.08 -6.40
N SER A 22 6.10 -7.95 -5.56
CA SER A 22 6.79 -8.49 -4.38
C SER A 22 7.40 -9.88 -4.61
N GLY A 23 7.37 -10.41 -5.84
CA GLY A 23 7.86 -11.76 -6.15
C GLY A 23 7.11 -12.86 -5.39
N GLY A 24 5.82 -12.70 -5.16
CA GLY A 24 4.99 -13.72 -4.48
C GLY A 24 5.09 -13.73 -2.96
N GLN A 25 5.58 -12.67 -2.32
CA GLN A 25 5.50 -12.52 -0.86
C GLN A 25 4.06 -12.50 -0.36
N LYS A 26 3.76 -13.37 0.62
CA LYS A 26 2.43 -13.47 1.26
C LYS A 26 2.09 -12.29 2.16
N THR A 27 3.09 -11.66 2.76
CA THR A 27 2.92 -10.58 3.73
C THR A 27 2.83 -9.20 3.10
N ALA A 28 3.11 -9.08 1.81
CA ALA A 28 3.00 -7.82 1.09
C ALA A 28 1.52 -7.39 1.02
N ARG A 29 1.26 -6.10 1.29
CA ARG A 29 -0.10 -5.54 1.42
C ARG A 29 -0.36 -4.52 0.34
N CYS A 30 -1.63 -4.38 -0.04
CA CYS A 30 -2.07 -3.31 -0.92
C CYS A 30 -3.46 -2.80 -0.51
N ALA A 31 -3.60 -1.47 -0.56
CA ALA A 31 -4.83 -0.78 -0.18
C ALA A 31 -5.91 -0.75 -1.27
N CYS A 32 -5.71 -1.42 -2.42
CA CYS A 32 -6.74 -1.47 -3.48
C CYS A 32 -7.94 -2.36 -3.13
N GLY A 33 -7.88 -3.11 -2.03
CA GLY A 33 -8.95 -4.01 -1.60
C GLY A 33 -8.97 -5.35 -2.34
N GLY A 34 -8.05 -5.59 -3.26
CA GLY A 34 -7.90 -6.88 -3.91
C GLY A 34 -7.36 -7.94 -2.96
N THR A 35 -7.97 -9.11 -2.97
CA THR A 35 -7.60 -10.25 -2.11
C THR A 35 -7.22 -11.45 -2.95
N MET A 36 -6.27 -12.26 -2.49
CA MET A 36 -5.90 -13.52 -3.15
C MET A 36 -6.05 -14.72 -2.18
N PRO A 37 -6.45 -15.90 -2.67
CA PRO A 37 -6.45 -17.13 -1.88
C PRO A 37 -5.02 -17.54 -1.51
N GLY A 38 -4.86 -18.45 -0.54
CA GLY A 38 -3.54 -18.99 -0.15
C GLY A 38 -2.80 -18.20 0.95
N GLY A 39 -3.53 -17.33 1.68
CA GLY A 39 -3.01 -16.59 2.82
C GLY A 39 -2.20 -15.33 2.45
N TYR A 40 -2.41 -14.80 1.25
CA TYR A 40 -1.77 -13.56 0.82
C TYR A 40 -2.53 -12.34 1.35
N LEU A 41 -1.80 -11.37 1.89
CA LEU A 41 -2.33 -10.11 2.42
C LEU A 41 -2.47 -9.01 1.34
N GLY A 42 -2.08 -9.31 0.11
CA GLY A 42 -2.03 -8.38 -1.00
C GLY A 42 -2.98 -8.76 -2.13
N CYS A 43 -2.89 -7.99 -3.23
CA CYS A 43 -3.73 -8.18 -4.40
C CYS A 43 -2.99 -8.92 -5.54
N GLY A 44 -3.76 -9.58 -6.41
CA GLY A 44 -3.29 -10.26 -7.61
C GLY A 44 -4.28 -10.15 -8.74
N HIS A 45 -3.79 -10.35 -9.96
CA HIS A 45 -4.61 -10.33 -11.16
C HIS A 45 -5.71 -11.41 -11.12
N GLY A 46 -6.87 -11.10 -11.70
CA GLY A 46 -7.97 -12.07 -11.82
C GLY A 46 -8.65 -12.46 -10.51
N HIS A 47 -8.29 -11.82 -9.39
CA HIS A 47 -8.91 -12.08 -8.11
C HIS A 47 -9.89 -10.97 -7.69
N LYS A 48 -10.82 -11.34 -6.81
CA LYS A 48 -11.88 -10.46 -6.30
C LYS A 48 -11.28 -9.17 -5.72
N GLY A 49 -11.87 -8.04 -6.12
CA GLY A 49 -11.48 -6.71 -5.66
C GLY A 49 -10.22 -6.15 -6.31
N HIS A 50 -9.50 -6.92 -7.13
CA HIS A 50 -8.38 -6.37 -7.90
C HIS A 50 -8.92 -5.46 -9.03
N PRO A 51 -8.36 -4.26 -9.24
CA PRO A 51 -8.90 -3.26 -10.16
C PRO A 51 -8.65 -3.55 -11.65
N GLY A 52 -7.91 -4.60 -11.99
CA GLY A 52 -7.54 -4.94 -13.36
C GLY A 52 -6.57 -3.95 -14.02
N ARG A 53 -6.03 -2.99 -13.27
CA ARG A 53 -5.12 -1.95 -13.77
C ARG A 53 -4.08 -1.54 -12.73
N PRO A 54 -3.00 -0.85 -13.14
CA PRO A 54 -2.01 -0.34 -12.20
C PRO A 54 -2.60 0.60 -11.14
N HIS A 55 -2.07 0.50 -9.91
CA HIS A 55 -2.52 1.26 -8.76
C HIS A 55 -1.41 1.42 -7.71
N TRP A 56 -1.57 2.42 -6.85
CA TRP A 56 -0.69 2.65 -5.71
C TRP A 56 -0.96 1.66 -4.58
N SER A 57 0.09 1.01 -4.08
CA SER A 57 -0.04 0.07 -2.96
C SER A 57 -0.50 0.70 -1.65
N CYS A 58 -0.17 1.98 -1.44
CA CYS A 58 -0.45 2.69 -0.18
C CYS A 58 -1.91 3.14 -0.05
N CYS A 59 -2.56 3.56 -1.13
CA CYS A 59 -3.91 4.14 -1.07
C CYS A 59 -4.87 3.59 -2.11
N GLY A 60 -4.42 2.69 -2.99
CA GLY A 60 -5.25 2.09 -4.03
C GLY A 60 -5.56 2.98 -5.22
N LYS A 61 -5.03 4.22 -5.28
CA LYS A 61 -5.31 5.13 -6.41
C LYS A 61 -4.76 4.60 -7.74
N PHE A 62 -5.53 4.78 -8.81
CA PHE A 62 -5.18 4.37 -10.18
C PHE A 62 -4.38 5.40 -10.95
N THR A 63 -4.33 6.64 -10.45
CA THR A 63 -3.62 7.75 -11.11
C THR A 63 -2.23 7.88 -10.53
N GLU A 64 -1.21 7.61 -11.34
CA GLU A 64 0.20 7.67 -10.93
C GLU A 64 0.56 9.05 -10.33
N LYS A 65 0.28 10.13 -11.06
CA LYS A 65 0.59 11.52 -10.66
C LYS A 65 -0.49 12.17 -9.77
N SER A 66 -1.12 11.41 -8.88
CA SER A 66 -2.13 11.94 -7.95
C SER A 66 -1.59 12.19 -6.55
N GLU A 67 -2.26 13.04 -5.77
CA GLU A 67 -1.97 13.13 -4.33
C GLU A 67 -2.37 11.87 -3.59
N CYS A 68 -1.50 11.42 -2.68
CA CYS A 68 -1.77 10.33 -1.78
C CYS A 68 -2.85 10.72 -0.77
N THR A 69 -3.91 9.91 -0.70
CA THR A 69 -4.98 10.05 0.29
C THR A 69 -4.71 9.26 1.57
N TRP A 70 -3.57 8.56 1.64
CA TRP A 70 -3.20 7.81 2.84
C TRP A 70 -2.90 8.77 3.99
N ALA A 71 -3.83 8.85 4.95
CA ALA A 71 -3.67 9.62 6.18
C ALA A 71 -2.80 8.90 7.23
N GLY A 72 -2.60 7.58 7.09
CA GLY A 72 -1.93 6.71 8.06
C GLY A 72 -0.40 6.70 8.04
N GLY A 73 0.24 7.80 7.61
CA GLY A 73 1.70 7.92 7.46
C GLY A 73 2.36 8.95 8.38
N GLN A 74 1.61 9.58 9.28
CA GLN A 74 2.13 10.51 10.29
C GLN A 74 1.90 9.90 11.67
N ASN A 75 2.43 8.69 11.90
CA ASN A 75 2.65 8.07 13.23
C ASN A 75 3.37 6.71 13.18
N ALA A 76 3.98 6.30 12.06
CA ALA A 76 4.82 5.09 12.00
C ALA A 76 6.28 5.33 12.47
N ALA A 77 6.48 6.34 13.34
CA ALA A 77 7.71 6.52 14.12
C ALA A 77 7.49 6.09 15.58
N ARG A 78 6.74 5.00 15.81
CA ARG A 78 6.89 4.21 17.04
C ARG A 78 7.59 2.90 16.69
N SER A 79 8.84 3.07 16.27
CA SER A 79 9.88 2.08 16.54
C SER A 79 10.01 1.97 18.06
N LEU A 80 9.28 1.04 18.65
CA LEU A 80 9.60 0.50 19.97
C LEU A 80 9.81 -0.98 19.74
N LEU A 81 11.05 -1.31 19.36
CA LEU A 81 11.65 -2.59 19.71
C LEU A 81 11.29 -2.87 21.17
N ARG A 82 10.40 -3.83 21.42
CA ARG A 82 10.34 -4.48 22.72
C ARG A 82 11.42 -5.55 22.72
N THR A 83 12.62 -5.16 23.16
CA THR A 83 13.62 -6.10 23.64
C THR A 83 13.00 -6.88 24.79
N VAL A 84 12.82 -8.18 24.62
CA VAL A 84 12.56 -9.10 25.72
C VAL A 84 13.93 -9.46 26.28
N ALA A 85 14.25 -8.98 27.47
CA ALA A 85 15.33 -9.52 28.28
C ALA A 85 14.72 -10.53 29.26
N LEU A 86 15.24 -11.75 29.25
CA LEU A 86 15.05 -12.78 30.28
C LEU A 86 15.85 -12.41 31.53
#